data_AF-A0A2E7TMG9-F1
#
_entry.id   AF-A0A2E7TMG9-F1
#
_cell.length_a   1.000
_cell.length_b   1.000
_cell.length_c   1.000
_cell.angle_alpha   90.00
_cell.angle_beta   90.00
_cell.angle_gamma   90.00
#
_symmetry.space_group_name_H-M   'P 1'
#
loop_
_entity.id
_entity.type
_entity.pdbx_description
1 polymer ?
#
loop_
_entity_poly.entity_id
_entity_poly.type
_entity_poly.pdbx_seq_one_letter_code
_entity_poly.pdbx_strand_id
1 'polypeptide(L)'
;KGDNLFCTSSLKLFLESNFTLHDFKNNSNLLSAFSELDDYDVFTCAKQWTNHSDKTLSTLCSWMINRKLYKIKISSEQFPDSTIEQYREKTLKEFEIPENDVQYFVFNETIENNAYNPKKDNISILYKDKTTRDIAEASDQLNISSLSTPVKKYFMCYPKSIEI
;
A
#
# COMPACT_ATOMS: atom_id res chain seq x y z
N LYS A 1 0.99 -24.70 -11.03
CA LYS A 1 2.32 -24.19 -11.41
C LYS A 1 2.09 -22.99 -12.30
N GLY A 2 2.63 -21.83 -11.95
CA GLY A 2 2.47 -20.61 -12.76
C GLY A 2 3.42 -20.62 -13.97
N ASP A 3 3.20 -19.65 -14.85
CA ASP A 3 4.06 -19.40 -16.01
C ASP A 3 5.42 -18.84 -15.58
N ASN A 4 6.43 -19.02 -16.45
CA ASN A 4 7.76 -18.46 -16.23
C ASN A 4 7.74 -16.96 -16.56
N LEU A 5 7.80 -16.11 -15.53
CA LEU A 5 7.83 -14.66 -15.69
C LEU A 5 9.23 -14.18 -16.03
N PHE A 6 9.33 -13.24 -16.99
CA PHE A 6 10.55 -12.46 -17.12
C PHE A 6 10.84 -11.76 -15.79
N CYS A 7 12.04 -11.92 -15.28
CA CYS A 7 12.50 -11.24 -14.07
C CYS A 7 14.01 -11.01 -14.15
N THR A 8 14.48 -9.89 -13.59
CA THR A 8 15.92 -9.70 -13.37
C THR A 8 16.42 -10.74 -12.38
N SER A 9 17.72 -11.04 -12.40
CA SER A 9 18.31 -12.03 -11.48
C SER A 9 18.04 -11.69 -10.02
N SER A 10 18.12 -10.41 -9.66
CA SER A 10 17.88 -9.90 -8.31
C SER A 10 16.43 -10.13 -7.87
N LEU A 11 15.44 -9.84 -8.75
CA LEU A 11 14.02 -9.98 -8.41
C LEU A 11 13.55 -11.44 -8.46
N LYS A 12 14.13 -12.25 -9.35
CA LYS A 12 13.77 -13.65 -9.55
C LYS A 12 13.78 -14.45 -8.25
N LEU A 13 14.83 -14.28 -7.46
CA LEU A 13 15.00 -14.99 -6.20
C LEU A 13 13.79 -14.82 -5.27
N PHE A 14 13.26 -13.59 -5.17
CA PHE A 14 12.15 -13.25 -4.28
C PHE A 14 10.77 -13.57 -4.86
N LEU A 15 10.65 -13.73 -6.19
CA LEU A 15 9.39 -14.15 -6.82
C LEU A 15 9.20 -15.67 -6.78
N GLU A 16 10.29 -16.44 -6.85
CA GLU A 16 10.23 -17.91 -6.91
C GLU A 16 10.20 -18.56 -5.52
N SER A 17 10.50 -17.81 -4.46
CA SER A 17 10.60 -18.31 -3.08
C SER A 17 9.84 -17.42 -2.10
N ASN A 18 9.23 -18.04 -1.08
CA ASN A 18 8.53 -17.32 -0.02
C ASN A 18 9.43 -17.17 1.20
N PHE A 19 10.20 -16.08 1.26
CA PHE A 19 11.08 -15.79 2.39
C PHE A 19 10.33 -15.10 3.53
N THR A 20 10.66 -15.50 4.75
CA THR A 20 10.13 -14.93 5.99
C THR A 20 11.18 -14.04 6.68
N LEU A 21 10.75 -13.28 7.68
CA LEU A 21 11.67 -12.49 8.52
C LEU A 21 12.75 -13.36 9.19
N HIS A 22 12.42 -14.61 9.52
CA HIS A 22 13.38 -15.53 10.12
C HIS A 22 14.50 -15.87 9.12
N ASP A 23 14.16 -16.09 7.85
CA ASP A 23 15.14 -16.38 6.80
C ASP A 23 16.11 -15.22 6.59
N PHE A 24 15.59 -13.98 6.53
CA PHE A 24 16.41 -12.78 6.43
C PHE A 24 17.38 -12.59 7.60
N LYS A 25 16.97 -12.97 8.82
CA LYS A 25 17.83 -12.88 10.01
C LYS A 25 18.95 -13.92 10.02
N ASN A 26 18.70 -15.08 9.42
CA ASN A 26 19.60 -16.23 9.51
C ASN A 26 20.41 -16.51 8.24
N ASN A 27 20.13 -15.81 7.13
CA ASN A 27 20.81 -15.99 5.86
C ASN A 27 21.36 -14.66 5.31
N SER A 28 22.67 -14.45 5.49
CA SER A 28 23.37 -13.26 4.99
C SER A 28 23.34 -13.12 3.46
N ASN A 29 23.17 -14.23 2.73
CA ASN A 29 23.07 -14.18 1.27
C ASN A 29 21.73 -13.57 0.81
N LEU A 30 20.64 -13.76 1.57
CA LEU A 30 19.36 -13.09 1.26
C LEU A 30 19.46 -11.58 1.43
N LEU A 31 20.15 -11.12 2.47
CA LEU A 31 20.40 -9.70 2.67
C LEU A 31 21.25 -9.11 1.54
N SER A 32 22.27 -9.86 1.09
CA SER A 32 23.13 -9.45 -0.01
C SER A 32 22.33 -9.37 -1.33
N ALA A 33 21.54 -10.39 -1.66
CA ALA A 33 20.68 -10.38 -2.84
C ALA A 33 19.61 -9.26 -2.77
N PHE A 34 19.07 -8.97 -1.58
CA PHE A 34 18.13 -7.87 -1.40
C PHE A 34 18.80 -6.51 -1.60
N SER A 35 20.08 -6.36 -1.25
CA SER A 35 20.82 -5.11 -1.47
C SER A 35 21.09 -4.80 -2.94
N GLU A 36 20.96 -5.79 -3.81
CA GLU A 36 21.07 -5.64 -5.28
C GLU A 36 19.74 -5.28 -5.93
N LEU A 37 18.62 -5.27 -5.18
CA LEU A 37 17.32 -4.85 -5.70
C LEU A 37 17.15 -3.34 -5.66
N ASP A 38 16.73 -2.79 -6.78
CA ASP A 38 16.31 -1.39 -6.87
C ASP A 38 15.02 -1.20 -7.70
N ASP A 39 14.62 0.07 -7.86
CA ASP A 39 13.41 0.42 -8.60
C ASP A 39 13.49 -0.03 -10.09
N TYR A 40 14.68 -0.09 -10.69
CA TYR A 40 14.84 -0.53 -12.07
C TYR A 40 14.51 -2.01 -12.24
N ASP A 41 14.79 -2.86 -11.26
CA ASP A 41 14.38 -4.27 -11.30
C ASP A 41 12.86 -4.38 -11.40
N VAL A 42 12.14 -3.68 -10.54
CA VAL A 42 10.67 -3.69 -10.50
C VAL A 42 10.10 -3.11 -11.79
N PHE A 43 10.57 -1.93 -12.22
CA PHE A 43 10.04 -1.27 -13.42
C PHE A 43 10.40 -2.02 -14.72
N THR A 44 11.58 -2.63 -14.81
CA THR A 44 11.97 -3.42 -15.99
C THR A 44 11.09 -4.65 -16.13
N CYS A 45 10.86 -5.37 -15.02
CA CYS A 45 9.98 -6.53 -15.02
C CYS A 45 8.54 -6.13 -15.36
N ALA A 46 8.02 -5.08 -14.71
CA ALA A 46 6.67 -4.59 -14.99
C ALA A 46 6.48 -4.15 -16.45
N LYS A 47 7.47 -3.50 -17.08
CA LYS A 47 7.44 -3.17 -18.52
C LYS A 47 7.29 -4.42 -19.38
N GLN A 48 8.01 -5.50 -19.06
CA GLN A 48 7.87 -6.77 -19.77
C GLN A 48 6.49 -7.41 -19.52
N TRP A 49 6.02 -7.39 -18.28
CA TRP A 49 4.74 -7.98 -17.89
C TRP A 49 3.52 -7.29 -18.50
N THR A 50 3.64 -6.06 -19.00
CA THR A 50 2.56 -5.41 -19.77
C THR A 50 2.08 -6.22 -20.98
N ASN A 51 2.92 -7.11 -21.52
CA ASN A 51 2.61 -7.98 -22.66
C ASN A 51 2.37 -9.45 -22.25
N HIS A 52 2.24 -9.73 -20.96
CA HIS A 52 2.02 -11.09 -20.46
C HIS A 52 0.62 -11.61 -20.84
N SER A 53 0.48 -12.92 -21.02
CA SER A 53 -0.80 -13.58 -21.35
C SER A 53 -1.83 -13.48 -20.21
N ASP A 54 -1.36 -13.52 -18.96
CA ASP A 54 -2.20 -13.28 -17.78
C ASP A 54 -2.80 -11.88 -17.82
N LYS A 55 -4.13 -11.82 -17.90
CA LYS A 55 -4.89 -10.57 -18.07
C LYS A 55 -4.77 -9.67 -16.85
N THR A 56 -4.77 -10.23 -15.65
CA THR A 56 -4.66 -9.49 -14.39
C THR A 56 -3.31 -8.81 -14.30
N LEU A 57 -2.24 -9.59 -14.44
CA LEU A 57 -0.86 -9.10 -14.37
C LEU A 57 -0.57 -8.06 -15.45
N SER A 58 -0.92 -8.36 -16.72
CA SER A 58 -0.66 -7.44 -17.82
C SER A 58 -1.44 -6.14 -17.69
N THR A 59 -2.69 -6.19 -17.22
CA THR A 59 -3.50 -4.99 -17.00
C THR A 59 -2.93 -4.12 -15.88
N LEU A 60 -2.60 -4.71 -14.72
CA LEU A 60 -2.05 -3.97 -13.57
C LEU A 60 -0.67 -3.37 -13.89
N CYS A 61 0.20 -4.14 -14.56
CA CYS A 61 1.50 -3.63 -15.00
C CYS A 61 1.34 -2.52 -16.04
N SER A 62 0.44 -2.67 -17.00
CA SER A 62 0.13 -1.64 -17.99
C SER A 62 -0.38 -0.37 -17.32
N TRP A 63 -1.18 -0.49 -16.25
CA TRP A 63 -1.65 0.66 -15.49
C TRP A 63 -0.53 1.39 -14.76
N MET A 64 0.37 0.65 -14.12
CA MET A 64 1.52 1.22 -13.45
C MET A 64 2.43 1.97 -14.44
N ILE A 65 2.80 1.32 -15.56
CA ILE A 65 3.69 1.90 -16.57
C ILE A 65 3.06 3.11 -17.29
N ASN A 66 1.76 3.05 -17.59
CA ASN A 66 1.06 4.13 -18.31
C ASN A 66 0.36 5.12 -17.37
N ARG A 67 0.65 5.08 -16.06
CA ARG A 67 0.06 5.96 -15.04
C ARG A 67 -1.49 5.99 -15.05
N LYS A 68 -2.12 4.84 -15.33
CA LYS A 68 -3.57 4.65 -15.19
C LYS A 68 -3.89 4.30 -13.73
N LEU A 69 -3.97 5.33 -12.90
CA LEU A 69 -4.23 5.17 -11.46
C LEU A 69 -5.69 4.82 -11.17
N TYR A 70 -5.89 4.04 -10.10
CA TYR A 70 -7.21 3.84 -9.49
C TYR A 70 -7.92 5.16 -9.18
N LYS A 71 -9.25 5.11 -9.11
CA LYS A 71 -10.06 6.11 -8.41
C LYS A 71 -10.09 5.73 -6.92
N ILE A 72 -10.03 6.73 -6.04
CA ILE A 72 -10.07 6.53 -4.59
C ILE A 72 -11.31 7.25 -4.06
N LYS A 73 -12.17 6.53 -3.32
CA LYS A 73 -13.25 7.10 -2.49
C LYS A 73 -12.82 6.99 -1.04
N ILE A 74 -12.96 8.07 -0.26
CA ILE A 74 -12.61 8.14 1.16
C ILE A 74 -13.87 8.48 1.96
N SER A 75 -14.09 7.78 3.07
CA SER A 75 -15.23 7.93 3.97
C SER A 75 -14.80 7.89 5.44
N SER A 76 -15.58 8.52 6.31
CA SER A 76 -15.47 8.30 7.78
C SER A 76 -16.06 6.97 8.22
N GLU A 77 -16.94 6.39 7.41
CA GLU A 77 -17.62 5.13 7.69
C GLU A 77 -17.20 4.05 6.70
N GLN A 78 -17.31 2.78 7.11
CA GLN A 78 -17.00 1.64 6.26
C GLN A 78 -17.95 1.61 5.05
N PHE A 79 -17.40 1.27 3.88
CA PHE A 79 -18.22 1.08 2.68
C PHE A 79 -19.09 -0.18 2.84
N PRO A 80 -20.39 -0.13 2.50
CA PRO A 80 -21.23 -1.33 2.51
C PRO A 80 -20.70 -2.38 1.54
N ASP A 81 -20.73 -3.66 1.93
CA ASP A 81 -20.31 -4.77 1.07
C ASP A 81 -21.08 -4.79 -0.26
N SER A 82 -22.37 -4.47 -0.22
CA SER A 82 -23.21 -4.35 -1.42
C SER A 82 -22.69 -3.31 -2.43
N THR A 83 -22.08 -2.23 -1.94
CA THR A 83 -21.46 -1.23 -2.82
C THR A 83 -20.18 -1.78 -3.44
N ILE A 84 -19.34 -2.43 -2.64
CA ILE A 84 -18.07 -3.02 -3.11
C ILE A 84 -18.35 -4.09 -4.18
N GLU A 85 -19.35 -4.95 -3.96
CA GLU A 85 -19.74 -5.98 -4.92
C GLU A 85 -20.25 -5.39 -6.25
N GLN A 86 -20.98 -4.27 -6.23
CA GLN A 86 -21.37 -3.58 -7.47
C GLN A 86 -20.16 -3.12 -8.30
N TYR A 87 -19.09 -2.63 -7.65
CA TYR A 87 -17.85 -2.28 -8.35
C TYR A 87 -17.12 -3.51 -8.87
N ARG A 88 -17.11 -4.61 -8.11
CA ARG A 88 -16.51 -5.88 -8.55
C ARG A 88 -17.21 -6.44 -9.77
N GLU A 89 -18.54 -6.52 -9.75
CA GLU A 89 -19.33 -6.99 -10.91
C GLU A 89 -19.09 -6.13 -12.16
N LYS A 90 -19.03 -4.81 -12.02
CA LYS A 90 -18.70 -3.92 -13.14
C LYS A 90 -17.29 -4.14 -13.66
N THR A 91 -16.32 -4.37 -12.78
CA THR A 91 -14.93 -4.65 -13.16
C THR A 91 -14.84 -5.94 -13.96
N LEU A 92 -15.51 -7.01 -13.51
CA LEU A 92 -15.51 -8.30 -14.20
C LEU A 92 -16.09 -8.19 -15.61
N LYS A 93 -17.17 -7.42 -15.76
CA LYS A 93 -17.82 -7.18 -17.07
C LYS A 93 -16.95 -6.37 -18.02
N GLU A 94 -16.20 -5.38 -17.53
CA GLU A 94 -15.42 -4.45 -18.35
C GLU A 94 -14.03 -5.01 -18.73
N PHE A 95 -13.36 -5.70 -17.82
CA PHE A 95 -11.93 -6.06 -17.97
C PHE A 95 -11.68 -7.52 -18.37
N GLU A 96 -12.70 -8.37 -18.39
CA GLU A 96 -12.62 -9.80 -18.74
C GLU A 96 -11.51 -10.53 -17.96
N ILE A 97 -11.38 -10.20 -16.67
CA ILE A 97 -10.41 -10.82 -15.74
C ILE A 97 -11.03 -12.03 -15.04
N PRO A 98 -10.21 -12.96 -14.50
CA PRO A 98 -10.69 -14.02 -13.63
C PRO A 98 -11.43 -13.47 -12.40
N GLU A 99 -12.51 -14.14 -12.00
CA GLU A 99 -13.33 -13.70 -10.86
C GLU A 99 -12.52 -13.59 -9.56
N ASN A 100 -11.64 -14.57 -9.31
CA ASN A 100 -10.76 -14.61 -8.14
C ASN A 100 -9.75 -13.44 -8.07
N ASP A 101 -9.53 -12.76 -9.19
CA ASP A 101 -8.55 -11.67 -9.29
C ASP A 101 -9.19 -10.30 -9.12
N VAL A 102 -10.52 -10.20 -9.02
CA VAL A 102 -11.24 -8.92 -8.91
C VAL A 102 -10.79 -8.11 -7.70
N GLN A 103 -10.32 -8.77 -6.64
CA GLN A 103 -9.76 -8.15 -5.44
C GLN A 103 -8.51 -7.29 -5.72
N TYR A 104 -7.74 -7.58 -6.77
CA TYR A 104 -6.61 -6.74 -7.17
C TYR A 104 -7.06 -5.44 -7.85
N PHE A 105 -8.31 -5.37 -8.31
CA PHE A 105 -8.87 -4.22 -9.02
C PHE A 105 -9.81 -3.40 -8.14
N VAL A 106 -10.57 -4.04 -7.25
CA VAL A 106 -11.50 -3.40 -6.33
C VAL A 106 -11.21 -3.89 -4.92
N PHE A 107 -10.64 -3.00 -4.11
CA PHE A 107 -10.29 -3.26 -2.73
C PHE A 107 -10.66 -2.08 -1.85
N ASN A 108 -10.89 -2.37 -0.56
CA ASN A 108 -11.17 -1.36 0.45
C ASN A 108 -10.29 -1.65 1.66
N GLU A 109 -9.78 -0.58 2.26
CA GLU A 109 -8.86 -0.65 3.38
C GLU A 109 -9.04 0.56 4.28
N THR A 110 -8.29 0.61 5.39
CA THR A 110 -8.35 1.71 6.34
C THR A 110 -7.05 2.50 6.37
N ILE A 111 -7.17 3.81 6.50
CA ILE A 111 -6.06 4.72 6.78
C ILE A 111 -6.27 5.25 8.18
N GLU A 112 -5.29 5.03 9.04
CA GLU A 112 -5.24 5.62 10.38
C GLU A 112 -4.16 6.68 10.39
N ASN A 113 -4.53 7.92 10.72
CA ASN A 113 -3.59 8.98 10.94
C ASN A 113 -3.46 9.27 12.44
N ASN A 114 -2.26 9.06 12.97
CA ASN A 114 -1.85 9.41 14.32
C ASN A 114 -0.87 10.57 14.23
N ALA A 115 -1.39 11.80 14.23
CA ALA A 115 -0.58 12.99 14.02
C ALA A 115 0.39 13.29 15.19
N TYR A 116 0.05 12.84 16.40
CA TYR A 116 0.93 12.87 17.57
C TYR A 116 0.59 11.73 18.51
N ASN A 117 1.56 10.90 18.92
CA ASN A 117 1.35 9.93 19.98
C ASN A 117 2.15 10.31 21.22
N PRO A 118 1.54 10.84 22.29
CA PRO A 118 2.25 11.26 23.50
C PRO A 118 3.10 10.16 24.15
N LYS A 119 2.81 8.88 23.89
CA LYS A 119 3.58 7.73 24.42
C LYS A 119 4.81 7.37 23.58
N LYS A 120 4.88 7.80 22.31
CA LYS A 120 5.98 7.47 21.38
C LYS A 120 6.74 8.70 20.88
N ASP A 121 6.04 9.83 20.74
CA ASP A 121 6.51 11.04 20.08
C ASP A 121 6.63 12.21 21.07
N ASN A 122 6.87 11.93 22.37
CA ASN A 122 6.94 12.96 23.40
C ASN A 122 7.98 14.03 23.05
N ILE A 123 7.52 15.28 22.91
CA ILE A 123 8.40 16.45 22.77
C ILE A 123 8.37 17.20 24.11
N SER A 124 9.50 17.17 24.81
CA SER A 124 9.66 17.88 26.08
C SER A 124 10.28 19.27 25.88
N ILE A 125 9.63 20.30 26.42
CA ILE A 125 10.08 21.70 26.44
C ILE A 125 10.86 21.97 27.72
N LEU A 126 12.14 22.35 27.60
CA LEU A 126 12.99 22.74 28.71
C LEU A 126 12.81 24.24 29.04
N TYR A 127 12.42 24.53 30.27
CA TYR A 127 12.23 25.88 30.78
C TYR A 127 13.51 26.43 31.43
N LYS A 128 13.56 27.75 31.64
CA LYS A 128 14.71 28.45 32.25
C LYS A 128 14.99 28.01 33.69
N ASP A 129 13.97 27.51 34.40
CA ASP A 129 14.10 26.92 35.74
C ASP A 129 14.62 25.48 35.72
N LYS A 130 15.02 24.99 34.54
CA LYS A 130 15.48 23.63 34.24
C LYS A 130 14.41 22.54 34.37
N THR A 131 13.14 22.90 34.52
CA THR A 131 12.04 21.94 34.45
C THR A 131 11.70 21.61 33.00
N THR A 132 11.17 20.42 32.77
CA THR A 132 10.68 20.00 31.45
C THR A 132 9.17 19.76 31.52
N ARG A 133 8.43 20.19 30.49
CA ARG A 133 7.00 19.86 30.32
C ARG A 133 6.73 19.36 28.91
N ASP A 134 5.73 18.51 28.74
CA ASP A 134 5.32 18.06 27.41
C ASP A 134 4.80 19.25 26.58
N ILE A 135 5.06 19.23 25.28
CA ILE A 135 4.62 20.28 24.36
C ILE A 135 3.10 20.49 24.40
N ALA A 136 2.32 19.43 24.63
CA ALA A 136 0.87 19.49 24.77
C ALA A 136 0.41 20.26 26.03
N GLU A 137 1.24 20.29 27.06
CA GLU A 137 0.99 21.05 28.30
C GLU A 137 1.60 22.46 28.25
N ALA A 138 2.66 22.63 27.47
CA ALA A 138 3.41 23.87 27.35
C ALA A 138 2.81 24.88 26.36
N SER A 139 1.96 24.43 25.43
CA SER A 139 1.45 25.24 24.32
C SER A 139 0.02 25.73 24.54
N ASP A 140 -0.17 27.05 24.64
CA ASP A 140 -1.50 27.69 24.73
C ASP A 140 -2.24 27.74 23.38
N GLN A 141 -1.54 27.60 22.24
CA GLN A 141 -2.09 27.87 20.89
C GLN A 141 -2.47 26.62 20.09
N LEU A 142 -2.25 25.41 20.61
CA LEU A 142 -2.39 24.18 19.85
C LEU A 142 -3.25 23.19 20.64
N ASN A 143 -4.38 22.78 20.06
CA ASN A 143 -5.10 21.58 20.51
C ASN A 143 -4.26 20.33 20.17
N ILE A 144 -3.05 20.19 20.72
CA ILE A 144 -2.18 19.01 20.55
C ILE A 144 -2.89 17.75 21.08
N SER A 145 -3.80 17.93 22.04
CA SER A 145 -4.78 16.92 22.46
C SER A 145 -5.66 16.41 21.31
N SER A 146 -6.12 17.28 20.40
CA SER A 146 -6.88 16.86 19.21
C SER A 146 -6.03 16.15 18.16
N LEU A 147 -4.74 16.49 18.05
CA LEU A 147 -3.77 15.78 17.20
C LEU A 147 -3.44 14.37 17.73
N SER A 148 -3.73 14.13 19.01
CA SER A 148 -3.55 12.84 19.67
C SER A 148 -4.71 11.88 19.45
N THR A 149 -5.81 12.32 18.83
CA THR A 149 -6.95 11.46 18.52
C THR A 149 -6.71 10.78 17.18
N PRO A 150 -6.61 9.43 17.12
CA PRO A 150 -6.47 8.70 15.86
C PRO A 150 -7.65 9.01 14.94
N VAL A 151 -7.37 9.51 13.74
CA VAL A 151 -8.40 9.68 12.72
C VAL A 151 -8.36 8.46 11.81
N LYS A 152 -9.34 7.56 11.99
CA LYS A 152 -9.57 6.43 11.09
C LYS A 152 -10.46 6.87 9.94
N LYS A 153 -10.00 6.61 8.71
CA LYS A 153 -10.78 6.76 7.47
C LYS A 153 -10.81 5.42 6.76
N TYR A 154 -11.90 5.16 6.06
CA TYR A 154 -12.06 4.02 5.17
C TYR A 154 -11.86 4.52 3.75
N PHE A 155 -11.13 3.77 2.92
CA PHE A 155 -10.99 4.07 1.51
C PHE A 155 -11.32 2.86 0.66
N MET A 156 -11.81 3.12 -0.54
CA MET A 156 -12.06 2.11 -1.57
C MET A 156 -11.37 2.56 -2.86
N CYS A 157 -10.60 1.65 -3.44
CA CYS A 157 -9.91 1.81 -4.72
C CYS A 157 -10.61 0.98 -5.79
N TYR A 158 -10.80 1.57 -6.97
CA TYR A 158 -11.44 0.90 -8.11
C TYR A 158 -11.00 1.50 -9.45
N PRO A 159 -11.21 0.80 -10.58
CA PRO A 159 -10.89 1.32 -11.91
C PRO A 159 -11.74 2.56 -12.25
N LYS A 160 -11.13 3.62 -12.77
CA LYS A 160 -11.84 4.88 -13.10
C LYS A 160 -12.98 4.72 -14.11
N SER A 161 -12.84 3.77 -15.05
CA SER A 161 -13.84 3.54 -16.11
C SER A 161 -15.18 3.01 -15.59
N ILE A 162 -15.21 2.45 -14.38
CA ILE A 162 -16.41 1.81 -13.81
C ILE A 162 -17.10 2.64 -12.73
N GLU A 163 -16.75 3.93 -12.63
CA GLU A 163 -17.35 4.85 -11.66
C GLU A 163 -18.89 4.83 -11.79
N ILE A 164 -19.57 4.66 -10.65
CA ILE A 164 -21.04 4.71 -10.51
C ILE A 164 -21.43 6.09 -10.01
#